data_AF-A0A6B1B972-F1
#
_entry.id   AF-A0A6B1B972-F1
#
_cell.length_a   1.000
_cell.length_b   1.000
_cell.length_c   1.000
_cell.angle_alpha   90.00
_cell.angle_beta   90.00
_cell.angle_gamma   90.00
#
_symmetry.space_group_name_H-M   'P 1'
#
loop_
_entity.id
_entity.type
_entity.pdbx_description
1 polymer ?
#
loop_
_entity_poly.entity_id
_entity_poly.type
_entity_poly.pdbx_seq_one_letter_code
_entity_poly.pdbx_strand_id
1 'polypeptide(L)'
;MRPRPAVALVLALALSVVFSVSLQTPVAAHTGLESSHPTEGETVGEPVSAISLTFNRPVEPAGSGLTVFDAHGVEYRPDSLSLADSQTWLMEFETPLTGGEYEVRWRVAAEDGHIVEGAFRFTVDVARTGSSAEQPPDSASAPAAESAGQGLPRVRSRGWLV
;
A
#
# COMPACT_ATOMS: atom_id res chain seq x y z
N MET A 1 75.49 7.52 6.88
CA MET A 1 75.11 8.94 6.98
C MET A 1 73.76 9.02 7.69
N ARG A 2 73.69 9.68 8.85
CA ARG A 2 72.40 9.91 9.54
C ARG A 2 71.73 11.12 8.87
N PRO A 3 70.45 11.03 8.45
CA PRO A 3 69.76 12.17 7.87
C PRO A 3 69.77 13.33 8.88
N ARG A 4 69.98 14.55 8.39
CA ARG A 4 69.92 15.76 9.21
C ARG A 4 68.50 15.87 9.81
N PRO A 5 68.35 16.29 11.07
CA PRO A 5 67.06 16.29 11.77
C PRO A 5 65.96 17.07 11.01
N ALA A 6 66.33 18.14 10.30
CA ALA A 6 65.42 18.90 9.44
C ALA A 6 64.85 18.09 8.26
N VAL A 7 65.64 17.20 7.66
CA VAL A 7 65.19 16.34 6.54
C VAL A 7 64.22 15.27 7.04
N ALA A 8 64.46 14.73 8.24
CA ALA A 8 63.56 13.77 8.87
C ALA A 8 62.21 14.40 9.23
N LEU A 9 62.20 15.65 9.71
CA LEU A 9 60.98 16.38 10.04
C LEU A 9 60.13 16.70 8.80
N VAL A 10 60.76 17.16 7.71
CA VAL A 10 60.06 17.46 6.44
C VAL A 10 59.45 16.19 5.84
N LEU A 11 60.17 15.07 5.86
CA LEU A 11 59.64 13.79 5.39
C LEU A 11 58.48 13.30 6.26
N ALA A 12 58.59 13.39 7.58
CA ALA A 12 57.51 13.02 8.49
C ALA A 12 56.25 13.87 8.27
N LEU A 13 56.42 15.18 8.04
CA LEU A 13 55.30 16.08 7.74
C LEU A 13 54.66 15.76 6.39
N ALA A 14 55.47 15.49 5.35
CA ALA A 14 54.97 15.10 4.04
C ALA A 14 54.22 13.76 4.07
N LEU A 15 54.75 12.77 4.78
CA LEU A 15 54.08 11.48 5.00
C LEU A 15 52.77 11.63 5.77
N SER A 16 52.74 12.50 6.80
CA SER A 16 51.51 12.80 7.54
C SER A 16 50.44 13.44 6.65
N VAL A 17 50.82 14.37 5.78
CA VAL A 17 49.88 15.03 4.84
C VAL A 17 49.33 14.02 3.82
N VAL A 18 50.19 13.15 3.26
CA VAL A 18 49.76 12.11 2.31
C VAL A 18 48.84 11.08 2.96
N PHE A 19 49.11 10.72 4.22
CA PHE A 19 48.26 9.80 4.98
C PHE A 19 46.87 10.40 5.29
N SER A 20 46.80 11.70 5.60
CA SER A 20 45.54 12.38 5.88
C SER A 20 44.62 12.53 4.66
N VAL A 21 45.15 12.64 3.43
CA VAL A 21 44.33 12.78 2.20
C VAL A 21 43.71 11.43 1.76
N SER A 22 44.26 10.31 2.22
CA SER A 22 43.84 8.97 1.78
C SER A 22 42.62 8.41 2.54
N LEU A 23 42.07 9.14 3.52
CA LEU A 23 40.92 8.75 4.33
C LEU A 23 39.61 9.41 3.86
N GLN A 24 39.38 9.44 2.54
CA GLN A 24 38.08 9.85 2.00
C GLN A 24 37.10 8.68 2.09
N THR A 25 36.49 8.54 3.27
CA THR A 25 35.03 8.39 3.40
C THR A 25 34.19 8.44 2.13
N PRO A 26 33.76 7.37 1.43
CA PRO A 26 32.63 7.52 0.53
C PRO A 26 31.42 7.95 1.37
N VAL A 27 31.07 9.23 1.30
CA VAL A 27 29.77 9.70 1.79
C VAL A 27 28.73 9.02 0.91
N ALA A 28 27.96 8.11 1.49
CA ALA A 28 26.84 7.48 0.81
C ALA A 28 25.74 8.54 0.60
N ALA A 29 25.87 9.32 -0.47
CA ALA A 29 24.96 10.37 -0.90
C ALA A 29 23.83 9.84 -1.81
N HIS A 30 23.41 8.59 -1.61
CA HIS A 30 22.38 8.00 -2.46
C HIS A 30 21.00 8.35 -1.90
N THR A 31 20.35 9.32 -2.53
CA THR A 31 18.92 9.57 -2.36
C THR A 31 18.11 8.41 -2.93
N GLY A 32 17.18 7.87 -2.16
CA GLY A 32 16.34 6.74 -2.55
C GLY A 32 15.07 6.66 -1.73
N LEU A 33 14.13 5.84 -2.20
CA LEU A 33 12.91 5.51 -1.45
C LEU A 33 13.30 4.68 -0.22
N GLU A 34 12.87 5.13 0.96
CA GLU A 34 13.11 4.46 2.24
C GLU A 34 11.91 3.59 2.64
N SER A 35 10.69 4.13 2.48
CA SER A 35 9.46 3.40 2.73
C SER A 35 8.29 3.97 1.93
N SER A 36 7.23 3.19 1.79
CA SER A 36 5.97 3.63 1.19
C SER A 36 4.77 3.00 1.90
N HIS A 37 3.61 3.63 1.74
CA HIS A 37 2.34 2.99 2.02
C HIS A 37 1.37 3.25 0.85
N PRO A 38 0.85 2.22 0.18
CA PRO A 38 1.16 0.79 0.34
C PRO A 38 2.65 0.45 0.07
N THR A 39 3.11 -0.65 0.63
CA THR A 39 4.47 -1.18 0.44
C THR A 39 4.61 -1.94 -0.89
N GLU A 40 5.84 -2.12 -1.36
CA GLU A 40 6.11 -2.91 -2.56
C GLU A 40 5.59 -4.35 -2.40
N GLY A 41 4.75 -4.77 -3.35
CA GLY A 41 4.11 -6.08 -3.37
C GLY A 41 2.91 -6.23 -2.43
N GLU A 42 2.52 -5.17 -1.70
CA GLU A 42 1.39 -5.23 -0.76
C GLU A 42 0.07 -5.51 -1.50
N THR A 43 -0.79 -6.32 -0.89
CA THR A 43 -2.19 -6.44 -1.29
C THR A 43 -3.07 -5.76 -0.24
N VAL A 44 -3.69 -4.66 -0.61
CA VAL A 44 -4.54 -3.84 0.25
C VAL A 44 -5.99 -4.30 0.12
N GLY A 45 -6.65 -4.59 1.24
CA GLY A 45 -8.02 -5.11 1.28
C GLY A 45 -9.13 -4.06 1.16
N GLU A 46 -8.76 -2.78 0.99
CA GLU A 46 -9.67 -1.64 1.01
C GLU A 46 -9.32 -0.63 -0.08
N PRO A 47 -10.27 0.23 -0.51
CA PRO A 47 -9.99 1.30 -1.47
C PRO A 47 -8.85 2.22 -0.98
N VAL A 48 -7.90 2.53 -1.86
CA VAL A 48 -6.75 3.37 -1.54
C VAL A 48 -7.00 4.80 -2.04
N SER A 49 -7.22 5.72 -1.11
CA SER A 49 -7.40 7.15 -1.39
C SER A 49 -6.11 7.96 -1.21
N ALA A 50 -5.06 7.38 -0.63
CA ALA A 50 -3.78 8.04 -0.49
C ALA A 50 -2.60 7.06 -0.59
N ILE A 51 -1.51 7.52 -1.19
CA ILE A 51 -0.22 6.81 -1.24
C ILE A 51 0.85 7.72 -0.66
N SER A 52 1.66 7.19 0.25
CA SER A 52 2.82 7.90 0.81
C SER A 52 4.14 7.32 0.29
N LEU A 53 5.09 8.19 -0.01
CA LEU A 53 6.47 7.85 -0.37
C LEU A 53 7.43 8.63 0.53
N THR A 54 8.16 7.93 1.40
CA THR A 54 9.19 8.50 2.26
C THR A 54 10.56 8.22 1.67
N PHE A 55 11.33 9.27 1.43
CA PHE A 55 12.68 9.18 0.91
C PHE A 55 13.71 9.36 2.04
N ASN A 56 14.87 8.74 1.92
CA ASN A 56 15.94 8.86 2.93
C ASN A 56 16.61 10.24 2.96
N ARG A 57 16.26 11.12 2.02
CA ARG A 57 16.65 12.53 1.92
C ARG A 57 15.48 13.36 1.37
N PRO A 58 15.41 14.67 1.65
CA PRO A 58 14.43 15.55 1.00
C PRO A 58 14.56 15.51 -0.53
N VAL A 59 13.43 15.50 -1.23
CA VAL A 59 13.36 15.46 -2.69
C VAL A 59 12.22 16.31 -3.22
N GLU A 60 12.36 16.78 -4.46
CA GLU A 60 11.34 17.55 -5.17
C GLU A 60 10.86 16.80 -6.43
N PRO A 61 9.54 16.66 -6.68
CA PRO A 61 9.01 16.06 -7.89
C PRO A 61 9.49 16.78 -9.15
N ALA A 62 10.01 16.03 -10.12
CA ALA A 62 10.46 16.59 -11.40
C ALA A 62 9.40 16.38 -12.49
N GLY A 63 8.65 17.45 -12.82
CA GLY A 63 7.52 17.38 -13.75
C GLY A 63 6.34 16.62 -13.15
N SER A 64 5.69 15.75 -13.93
CA SER A 64 4.70 14.77 -13.43
C SER A 64 5.40 13.61 -12.73
N GLY A 65 6.26 13.95 -11.77
CA GLY A 65 7.24 13.03 -11.21
C GLY A 65 6.63 11.91 -10.39
N LEU A 66 5.52 12.16 -9.69
CA LEU A 66 4.81 11.18 -8.86
C LEU A 66 3.49 10.81 -9.54
N THR A 67 3.36 9.58 -10.00
CA THR A 67 2.21 9.15 -10.81
C THR A 67 1.95 7.66 -10.61
N VAL A 68 0.67 7.27 -10.68
CA VAL A 68 0.25 5.86 -10.58
C VAL A 68 -0.26 5.39 -11.93
N PHE A 69 -0.02 4.13 -12.27
CA PHE A 69 -0.56 3.47 -13.45
C PHE A 69 -1.27 2.19 -13.05
N ASP A 70 -2.33 1.79 -13.75
CA ASP A 70 -2.88 0.44 -13.61
C ASP A 70 -2.15 -0.56 -14.52
N ALA A 71 -2.52 -1.84 -14.40
CA ALA A 71 -2.01 -2.93 -15.25
C ALA A 71 -2.28 -2.76 -16.76
N HIS A 72 -3.18 -1.86 -17.15
CA HIS A 72 -3.49 -1.54 -18.54
C HIS A 72 -2.72 -0.31 -19.05
N GLY A 73 -1.90 0.31 -18.20
CA GLY A 73 -1.15 1.53 -18.52
C GLY A 73 -1.99 2.80 -18.46
N VAL A 74 -3.19 2.75 -17.86
CA VAL A 74 -4.00 3.95 -17.60
C VAL A 74 -3.33 4.75 -16.49
N GLU A 75 -3.12 6.03 -16.74
CA GLU A 75 -2.51 6.96 -15.78
C GLU A 75 -3.56 7.45 -14.77
N TYR A 76 -3.25 7.31 -13.48
CA TYR A 76 -3.97 7.85 -12.35
C TYR A 76 -3.12 8.98 -11.74
N ARG A 77 -3.48 10.23 -12.05
CA ARG A 77 -2.86 11.40 -11.43
C ARG A 77 -3.47 11.66 -10.07
N PRO A 78 -2.68 11.98 -9.04
CA PRO A 78 -3.22 12.42 -7.77
C PRO A 78 -3.95 13.76 -7.95
N ASP A 79 -5.06 13.92 -7.23
CA ASP A 79 -5.84 15.16 -7.18
C ASP A 79 -5.13 16.22 -6.33
N SER A 80 -4.41 15.79 -5.29
CA SER A 80 -3.51 16.63 -4.50
C SER A 80 -2.17 15.95 -4.27
N LEU A 81 -1.13 16.77 -4.23
CA LEU A 81 0.22 16.36 -3.88
C LEU A 81 0.75 17.28 -2.79
N SER A 82 1.14 16.72 -1.65
CA SER A 82 1.62 17.48 -0.50
C SER A 82 2.77 16.78 0.23
N LEU A 83 3.50 17.53 1.04
CA LEU A 83 4.49 16.99 1.96
C LEU A 83 3.83 16.76 3.31
N ALA A 84 3.84 15.51 3.77
CA ALA A 84 3.42 15.16 5.13
C ALA A 84 4.49 15.56 6.16
N ASP A 85 5.76 15.49 5.76
CA ASP A 85 6.93 15.98 6.47
C ASP A 85 8.04 16.38 5.45
N SER A 86 9.27 16.66 5.88
CA SER A 86 10.36 17.09 4.99
C SER A 86 10.83 16.04 3.95
N GLN A 87 10.42 14.78 4.10
CA GLN A 87 10.91 13.63 3.33
C GLN A 87 9.79 12.74 2.81
N THR A 88 8.55 12.93 3.27
CA THR A 88 7.39 12.13 2.90
C THR A 88 6.44 12.89 2.01
N TRP A 89 6.29 12.43 0.76
CA TRP A 89 5.27 12.89 -0.17
C TRP A 89 3.98 12.10 -0.01
N LEU A 90 2.85 12.80 -0.04
CA LEU A 90 1.50 12.25 0.00
C LEU A 90 0.79 12.55 -1.33
N MET A 91 0.36 11.49 -2.00
CA MET A 91 -0.46 11.51 -3.20
C MET A 91 -1.90 11.17 -2.80
N GLU A 92 -2.85 12.10 -2.93
CA GLU A 92 -4.25 11.85 -2.58
C GLU A 92 -5.14 11.79 -3.83
N PHE A 93 -6.17 10.94 -3.77
CA PHE A 93 -7.11 10.67 -4.85
C PHE A 93 -8.54 10.86 -4.35
N GLU A 94 -9.30 11.78 -4.95
CA GLU A 94 -10.72 12.01 -4.66
C GLU A 94 -11.56 10.80 -5.05
N THR A 95 -11.18 10.14 -6.15
CA THR A 95 -11.71 8.83 -6.53
C THR A 95 -10.71 7.75 -6.12
N PRO A 96 -11.02 6.94 -5.08
CA PRO A 96 -10.09 5.94 -4.58
C PRO A 96 -9.71 4.90 -5.64
N LEU A 97 -8.46 4.45 -5.58
CA LEU A 97 -7.98 3.31 -6.34
C LEU A 97 -8.68 2.05 -5.82
N THR A 98 -9.28 1.28 -6.71
CA THR A 98 -10.12 0.13 -6.36
C THR A 98 -9.85 -1.01 -7.32
N GLY A 99 -9.50 -2.18 -6.78
CA GLY A 99 -9.39 -3.40 -7.57
C GLY A 99 -8.21 -3.41 -8.54
N GLY A 100 -7.36 -4.43 -8.45
CA GLY A 100 -6.31 -4.70 -9.43
C GLY A 100 -4.92 -4.22 -9.02
N GLU A 101 -3.97 -4.40 -9.93
CA GLU A 101 -2.55 -4.06 -9.74
C GLU A 101 -2.28 -2.62 -10.20
N TYR A 102 -1.53 -1.89 -9.37
CA TYR A 102 -1.09 -0.52 -9.61
C TYR A 102 0.43 -0.42 -9.53
N GLU A 103 1.02 0.37 -10.43
CA GLU A 103 2.44 0.73 -10.45
C GLU A 103 2.61 2.20 -10.04
N VAL A 104 3.27 2.43 -8.92
CA VAL A 104 3.65 3.77 -8.47
C VAL A 104 5.00 4.08 -9.10
N ARG A 105 5.09 5.19 -9.84
CA ARG A 105 6.33 5.65 -10.48
C ARG A 105 6.72 7.00 -9.90
N TRP A 106 8.01 7.14 -9.59
CA TRP A 106 8.58 8.41 -9.17
C TRP A 106 9.74 8.86 -10.07
N ARG A 107 9.83 10.18 -10.23
CA ARG A 107 10.96 10.92 -10.79
C ARG A 107 11.13 12.17 -9.96
N VAL A 108 12.19 12.22 -9.17
CA VAL A 108 12.42 13.28 -8.18
C VAL A 108 13.84 13.83 -8.29
N ALA A 109 14.02 15.11 -7.99
CA ALA A 109 15.32 15.75 -7.85
C ALA A 109 15.77 15.68 -6.39
N ALA A 110 16.95 15.13 -6.15
CA ALA A 110 17.64 15.21 -4.87
C ALA A 110 18.18 16.62 -4.62
N GLU A 111 18.57 16.92 -3.38
CA GLU A 111 19.17 18.22 -2.99
C GLU A 111 20.42 18.60 -3.81
N ASP A 112 21.15 17.62 -4.33
CA ASP A 112 22.33 17.82 -5.18
C ASP A 112 22.00 18.00 -6.68
N GLY A 113 20.71 17.96 -7.03
CA GLY A 113 20.20 18.13 -8.39
C GLY A 113 20.16 16.86 -9.23
N HIS A 114 20.60 15.70 -8.71
CA HIS A 114 20.48 14.45 -9.44
C HIS A 114 19.01 14.00 -9.52
N ILE A 115 18.62 13.51 -10.68
CA ILE A 115 17.30 12.89 -10.88
C ILE A 115 17.37 11.44 -10.42
N VAL A 116 16.48 11.08 -9.51
CA VAL A 116 16.25 9.73 -9.01
C VAL A 116 14.91 9.25 -9.55
N GLU A 117 14.94 8.09 -10.19
CA GLU A 117 13.76 7.45 -10.75
C GLU A 117 13.57 6.08 -10.12
N GLY A 118 12.32 5.65 -10.03
CA GLY A 118 12.01 4.29 -9.61
C GLY A 118 10.53 3.99 -9.74
N ALA A 119 10.20 2.74 -9.47
CA ALA A 119 8.83 2.27 -9.46
C ALA A 119 8.67 1.09 -8.49
N PHE A 120 7.48 0.92 -7.96
CA PHE A 120 7.06 -0.31 -7.29
C PHE A 120 5.61 -0.61 -7.62
N ARG A 121 5.16 -1.83 -7.32
CA ARG A 121 3.77 -2.26 -7.54
C ARG A 121 3.09 -2.66 -6.26
N PHE A 122 1.78 -2.44 -6.19
CA PHE A 122 0.91 -2.98 -5.14
C PHE A 122 -0.42 -3.41 -5.77
N THR A 123 -1.19 -4.22 -5.05
CA THR A 123 -2.51 -4.69 -5.48
C THR A 123 -3.58 -4.14 -4.54
N VAL A 124 -4.71 -3.73 -5.09
CA VAL A 124 -5.92 -3.47 -4.31
C VAL A 124 -6.88 -4.61 -4.55
N ASP A 125 -7.14 -5.43 -3.53
CA ASP A 125 -8.15 -6.49 -3.56
C ASP A 125 -9.26 -6.13 -2.57
N VAL A 126 -10.12 -5.20 -2.99
CA VAL A 126 -11.34 -4.93 -2.24
C VAL A 126 -12.23 -6.15 -2.42
N ALA A 127 -12.17 -7.07 -1.45
CA ALA A 127 -13.16 -8.11 -1.34
C ALA A 127 -14.51 -7.39 -1.39
N ARG A 128 -15.29 -7.66 -2.44
CA ARG A 128 -16.69 -7.29 -2.42
C ARG A 128 -17.22 -7.92 -1.14
N THR A 129 -17.48 -7.11 -0.13
CA THR A 129 -18.33 -7.46 1.00
C THR A 129 -19.73 -7.64 0.44
N GLY A 130 -19.86 -8.71 -0.33
CA GLY A 130 -21.08 -9.26 -0.85
C GLY A 130 -21.20 -10.60 -0.16
N SER A 131 -22.24 -10.70 0.65
CA SER A 131 -22.90 -11.98 0.91
C SER A 131 -22.06 -12.97 1.72
N SER A 132 -21.80 -12.63 2.99
CA SER A 132 -22.07 -13.65 4.01
C SER A 132 -23.55 -13.97 3.87
N ALA A 133 -23.83 -15.17 3.38
CA ALA A 133 -25.16 -15.73 3.24
C ALA A 133 -26.04 -15.34 4.45
N GLU A 134 -27.03 -14.48 4.21
CA GLU A 134 -28.38 -14.74 4.69
C GLU A 134 -28.76 -16.07 4.01
N GLN A 135 -28.29 -17.17 4.59
CA GLN A 135 -28.89 -18.46 4.34
C GLN A 135 -30.19 -18.40 5.12
N PRO A 136 -31.36 -18.22 4.47
CA PRO A 136 -32.61 -18.45 5.17
C PRO A 136 -32.52 -19.89 5.75
N PRO A 137 -32.94 -20.13 6.99
CA PRO A 137 -33.08 -21.48 7.49
C PRO A 137 -34.20 -22.13 6.67
N ASP A 138 -33.84 -22.76 5.56
CA ASP A 138 -34.77 -23.57 4.81
C ASP A 138 -34.95 -24.90 5.56
N SER A 139 -36.18 -25.10 6.01
CA SER A 139 -36.80 -26.40 6.17
C SER A 139 -36.26 -27.31 7.29
N ALA A 140 -36.59 -26.96 8.54
CA ALA A 140 -37.04 -27.99 9.47
C ALA A 140 -38.49 -28.35 9.10
N SER A 141 -38.68 -29.56 8.58
CA SER A 141 -39.96 -30.13 8.16
C SER A 141 -41.10 -29.87 9.15
N ALA A 142 -42.13 -29.16 8.71
CA ALA A 142 -43.47 -29.33 9.27
C ALA A 142 -44.03 -30.69 8.80
N PRO A 143 -44.51 -31.57 9.69
CA PRO A 143 -45.36 -32.66 9.26
C PRO A 143 -46.77 -32.10 9.02
N ALA A 144 -47.23 -32.27 7.78
CA ALA A 144 -48.64 -32.19 7.45
C ALA A 144 -49.39 -33.34 8.13
N ALA A 145 -50.36 -33.01 8.97
CA ALA A 145 -51.52 -33.85 9.28
C ALA A 145 -52.71 -32.88 9.36
N GLU A 146 -53.37 -32.63 8.23
CA GLU A 146 -54.58 -33.34 7.80
C GLU A 146 -55.83 -32.65 8.37
N SER A 147 -56.48 -31.93 7.46
CA SER A 147 -57.71 -31.17 7.65
C SER A 147 -58.92 -32.09 7.46
N ALA A 148 -59.67 -32.31 8.53
CA ALA A 148 -61.09 -32.70 8.50
C ALA A 148 -61.71 -32.24 9.82
N GLY A 149 -62.86 -31.58 9.94
CA GLY A 149 -63.90 -31.21 9.02
C GLY A 149 -65.00 -30.60 9.89
N GLN A 150 -65.67 -29.57 9.38
CA GLN A 150 -66.74 -28.83 10.06
C GLN A 150 -67.98 -29.72 10.28
N GLY A 151 -68.77 -29.43 11.34
CA GLY A 151 -70.22 -29.71 11.34
C GLY A 151 -70.80 -30.36 12.60
N LEU A 152 -71.32 -29.54 13.51
CA LEU A 152 -72.43 -29.92 14.41
C LEU A 152 -73.74 -30.06 13.60
N PRO A 153 -74.89 -30.43 14.20
CA PRO A 153 -75.34 -31.76 14.60
C PRO A 153 -76.59 -32.20 13.78
N ARG A 154 -76.93 -33.51 13.73
CA ARG A 154 -78.31 -33.93 13.43
C ARG A 154 -78.79 -35.10 14.29
N VAL A 155 -79.98 -34.83 14.80
CA VAL A 155 -80.86 -35.63 15.66
C VAL A 155 -81.53 -36.78 14.87
N ARG A 156 -82.02 -37.77 15.64
CA ARG A 156 -83.04 -38.81 15.34
C ARG A 156 -82.59 -40.09 14.61
N SER A 157 -82.60 -41.23 15.30
CA SER A 157 -83.79 -42.01 15.67
C SER A 157 -83.58 -43.54 15.59
N ARG A 158 -84.12 -44.22 16.60
CA ARG A 158 -84.73 -45.57 16.60
C ARG A 158 -83.84 -46.79 16.32
N GLY A 159 -83.69 -47.59 17.38
CA GLY A 159 -83.41 -49.02 17.31
C GLY A 159 -84.01 -49.70 18.54
N TRP A 160 -85.05 -50.50 18.32
CA TRP A 160 -85.71 -51.34 19.31
C TRP A 160 -84.77 -52.48 19.73
N LEU A 161 -84.92 -53.01 20.95
CA LEU A 161 -84.73 -54.44 21.24
C LEU A 161 -85.29 -54.77 22.63
N VAL A 162 -86.27 -55.67 22.59
CA VAL A 162 -86.79 -56.63 23.60
C VAL A 162 -87.48 -56.07 24.85
#